data_AF-A0A1V3NVM7-F1
#
_entry.id   AF-A0A1V3NVM7-F1
#
_cell.length_a   1.000
_cell.length_b   1.000
_cell.length_c   1.000
_cell.angle_alpha   90.00
_cell.angle_beta   90.00
_cell.angle_gamma   90.00
#
_symmetry.space_group_name_H-M   'P 1'
#
loop_
_entity.id
_entity.type
_entity.pdbx_description
1 polymer ?
#
loop_
_entity_poly.entity_id
_entity_poly.type
_entity_poly.pdbx_seq_one_letter_code
_entity_poly.pdbx_strand_id
1 'polypeptide(L)'
;MTLQPVLALAWNPAVGIPLLIVGVVVLALIWLFGQPKKEQQGRRRAPTGQGAHGGERREPTLGEAGDEDGLSFSATDHALADEPQPQQGELDVGLREELERLGATLAGERKPAESRSKLAGQAASIVDALRAPSSTAASAPVAVPPAPPAAGPAAAPAPAPQAPRMPPRSDLGRRPPQVAVERIVTLFVMAREGSHFNGSDLIVAAEKAGLEFGDMGIYHRLVDGKRELGPIFSVANMLKPGSFDLSRLEALRTPGLSFFMTLPAPMPALDAWDTMLPTAQRMAELLDGQVLDEERNALGRQRIAHIRDELRGWDRDHEGEEIHFGR
;
A
#
# COMPACT_ATOMS: atom_id res chain seq x y z
N MET A 1 59.86 -29.62 -26.75
CA MET A 1 59.93 -28.97 -25.42
C MET A 1 60.31 -27.52 -25.70
N THR A 2 59.45 -26.52 -25.54
CA THR A 2 58.64 -26.18 -24.37
C THR A 2 57.43 -25.33 -24.78
N LEU A 3 56.25 -25.67 -24.26
CA LEU A 3 55.06 -24.82 -24.29
C LEU A 3 55.15 -23.85 -23.10
N GLN A 4 55.01 -22.55 -23.32
CA GLN A 4 54.71 -21.59 -22.26
C GLN A 4 53.33 -20.97 -22.50
N PRO A 5 52.37 -21.14 -21.57
CA PRO A 5 51.22 -20.26 -21.49
C PRO A 5 51.54 -19.16 -20.47
N VAL A 6 51.94 -17.99 -20.93
CA VAL A 6 51.93 -16.80 -20.08
C VAL A 6 50.52 -16.22 -20.20
N LEU A 7 49.62 -16.67 -19.32
CA LEU A 7 48.38 -15.96 -19.03
C LEU A 7 48.76 -14.63 -18.38
N ALA A 8 49.13 -13.65 -19.20
CA ALA A 8 49.15 -12.27 -18.79
C ALA A 8 47.69 -11.85 -18.61
N LEU A 9 47.18 -12.06 -17.39
CA LEU A 9 45.92 -11.49 -16.93
C LEU A 9 46.13 -9.97 -16.92
N ALA A 10 45.76 -9.32 -18.02
CA ALA A 10 45.77 -7.87 -18.14
C ALA A 10 44.73 -7.30 -17.17
N TRP A 11 45.13 -7.15 -15.91
CA TRP A 11 44.33 -6.52 -14.88
C TRP A 11 44.18 -5.05 -15.22
N ASN A 12 42.97 -4.63 -15.58
CA ASN A 12 42.69 -3.22 -15.77
C ASN A 12 42.47 -2.58 -14.38
N PRO A 13 43.39 -1.73 -13.89
CA PRO A 13 43.24 -1.10 -12.58
C PRO A 13 41.97 -0.24 -12.51
N ALA A 14 41.50 0.31 -13.64
CA ALA A 14 40.28 1.10 -13.71
C ALA A 14 39.00 0.27 -13.46
N VAL A 15 39.05 -1.06 -13.64
CA VAL A 15 37.93 -1.97 -13.37
C VAL A 15 38.15 -2.74 -12.07
N GLY A 16 39.41 -3.09 -11.78
CA GLY A 16 39.78 -3.82 -10.58
C GLY A 16 39.60 -3.03 -9.28
N ILE A 17 39.96 -1.74 -9.29
CA ILE A 17 39.83 -0.87 -8.11
C ILE A 17 38.37 -0.67 -7.70
N PRO A 18 37.43 -0.31 -8.60
CA PRO A 18 36.02 -0.18 -8.21
C PRO A 18 35.42 -1.52 -7.76
N LEU A 19 35.81 -2.65 -8.38
CA LEU A 19 35.34 -3.97 -7.94
C LEU A 19 35.83 -4.31 -6.52
N LEU A 20 37.06 -3.94 -6.18
CA LEU A 20 37.61 -4.13 -4.84
C LEU A 20 36.89 -3.25 -3.81
N ILE A 21 36.58 -2.00 -4.16
CA ILE A 21 35.81 -1.08 -3.30
C ILE A 21 34.41 -1.66 -3.05
N VAL A 22 33.72 -2.13 -4.09
CA VAL A 22 32.41 -2.79 -3.95
C VAL A 22 32.51 -4.03 -3.05
N GLY A 23 33.57 -4.84 -3.22
CA GLY A 23 33.80 -6.00 -2.36
C GLY A 23 34.00 -5.64 -0.89
N VAL A 24 34.76 -4.60 -0.59
CA VAL A 24 34.97 -4.12 0.79
C VAL A 24 33.69 -3.54 1.38
N VAL A 25 32.89 -2.81 0.60
CA VAL A 25 31.59 -2.29 1.04
C VAL A 25 30.62 -3.44 1.38
N VAL A 26 30.55 -4.48 0.54
CA VAL A 26 29.73 -5.67 0.81
C VAL A 26 30.21 -6.39 2.07
N LEU A 27 31.53 -6.52 2.27
CA LEU A 27 32.09 -7.16 3.48
C LEU A 27 31.79 -6.34 4.75
N ALA A 28 31.88 -5.01 4.66
CA ALA A 28 31.52 -4.11 5.75
C ALA A 28 30.03 -4.18 6.09
N LEU A 29 29.16 -4.29 5.07
CA LEU A 29 27.72 -4.47 5.27
C LEU A 29 27.40 -5.82 5.90
N ILE A 30 28.07 -6.90 5.50
CA ILE A 30 27.91 -8.22 6.14
C ILE A 30 28.42 -8.18 7.59
N TRP A 31 29.50 -7.46 7.88
CA TRP A 31 29.98 -7.33 9.26
C TRP A 31 29.04 -6.47 10.12
N LEU A 32 28.48 -5.41 9.55
CA LEU A 32 27.56 -4.49 10.23
C LEU A 32 26.19 -5.12 10.50
N PHE A 33 25.65 -5.89 9.55
CA PHE A 33 24.33 -6.52 9.65
C PHE A 33 24.37 -7.99 10.07
N GLY A 34 25.55 -8.63 10.03
CA GLY A 34 25.74 -10.04 10.34
C GLY A 34 26.19 -10.31 11.78
N GLN A 35 26.15 -9.33 12.70
CA GLN A 35 26.34 -9.62 14.12
C GLN A 35 25.11 -10.39 14.65
N PRO A 36 25.24 -11.68 15.00
CA PRO A 36 24.16 -12.39 15.68
C PRO A 36 23.99 -11.76 17.07
N LYS A 37 22.84 -11.12 17.28
CA LYS A 37 22.42 -10.62 18.57
C LYS A 37 22.33 -11.81 19.52
N LYS A 38 23.37 -12.03 20.33
CA LYS A 38 23.37 -13.06 21.37
C LYS A 38 22.25 -12.72 22.34
N GLU A 39 21.19 -13.52 22.26
CA GLU A 39 20.10 -13.49 23.21
C GLU A 39 20.67 -13.66 24.61
N GLN A 40 20.36 -12.71 25.49
CA GLN A 40 20.63 -12.81 26.91
C GLN A 40 19.81 -13.97 27.46
N GLN A 41 20.47 -15.12 27.45
CA GLN A 41 20.11 -16.37 28.09
C GLN A 41 19.58 -16.09 29.51
N GLY A 42 18.33 -16.50 29.73
CA GLY A 42 17.55 -16.23 30.94
C GLY A 42 18.28 -16.61 32.22
N ARG A 43 18.45 -15.62 33.10
CA ARG A 43 18.86 -15.83 34.48
C ARG A 43 17.60 -15.93 35.33
N ARG A 44 17.09 -17.16 35.47
CA ARG A 44 16.13 -17.55 36.51
C ARG A 44 16.64 -17.01 37.85
N ARG A 45 15.88 -16.12 38.48
CA ARG A 45 16.00 -15.86 39.92
C ARG A 45 15.06 -16.82 40.63
N ALA A 46 15.63 -17.67 41.47
CA ALA A 46 14.90 -18.57 42.37
C ALA A 46 14.23 -17.75 43.50
N PRO A 47 13.15 -18.28 44.11
CA PRO A 47 12.46 -17.62 45.20
C PRO A 47 13.20 -17.89 46.52
N THR A 48 13.62 -16.83 47.21
CA THR A 48 14.00 -16.90 48.62
C THR A 48 12.95 -16.13 49.40
N GLY A 49 12.29 -16.84 50.30
CA GLY A 49 11.31 -16.27 51.21
C GLY A 49 11.91 -15.55 52.42
N GLN A 50 10.99 -14.83 53.06
CA GLN A 50 10.92 -14.42 54.48
C GLN A 50 11.61 -13.14 54.96
N GLY A 51 10.78 -12.33 55.65
CA GLY A 51 11.06 -11.08 56.36
C GLY A 51 10.01 -10.02 56.00
N ALA A 52 8.76 -10.11 56.50
CA ALA A 52 8.27 -9.49 57.75
C ALA A 52 8.12 -7.94 57.68
N HIS A 53 7.04 -7.44 58.29
CA HIS A 53 6.48 -6.07 58.33
C HIS A 53 5.53 -5.77 57.15
N GLY A 54 4.21 -5.66 57.29
CA GLY A 54 3.40 -5.15 58.42
C GLY A 54 2.90 -3.76 58.04
N GLY A 55 1.62 -3.60 57.73
CA GLY A 55 1.00 -2.28 57.50
C GLY A 55 -0.04 -2.24 56.38
N GLU A 56 -1.28 -2.57 56.75
CA GLU A 56 -2.53 -1.92 56.34
C GLU A 56 -2.78 -1.58 54.86
N ARG A 57 -3.45 -2.53 54.20
CA ARG A 57 -4.30 -2.27 53.02
C ARG A 57 -5.52 -1.46 53.48
N ARG A 58 -5.55 -0.15 53.18
CA ARG A 58 -6.71 0.72 53.38
C ARG A 58 -7.58 0.73 52.12
N GLU A 59 -8.83 0.30 52.26
CA GLU A 59 -9.91 0.58 51.31
C GLU A 59 -10.42 2.02 51.52
N PRO A 60 -10.81 2.75 50.46
CA PRO A 60 -11.42 4.06 50.64
C PRO A 60 -12.88 3.88 51.08
N THR A 61 -13.11 3.98 52.40
CA THR A 61 -14.45 4.10 52.97
C THR A 61 -14.89 5.56 52.86
N LEU A 62 -15.93 5.78 52.05
CA LEU A 62 -16.68 7.02 51.96
C LEU A 62 -17.46 7.23 53.27
N GLY A 63 -17.24 8.33 53.98
CA GLY A 63 -18.08 8.74 55.11
C GLY A 63 -17.49 9.81 56.03
N GLU A 64 -18.32 10.83 56.26
CA GLU A 64 -18.41 11.69 57.46
C GLU A 64 -17.61 13.03 57.54
N ALA A 65 -18.38 14.11 57.36
CA ALA A 65 -18.49 15.40 58.06
C ALA A 65 -17.28 16.22 58.57
N GLY A 66 -17.43 17.54 58.42
CA GLY A 66 -16.68 18.64 59.04
C GLY A 66 -16.26 19.66 57.98
N ASP A 67 -17.08 20.68 57.71
CA ASP A 67 -16.92 22.08 58.19
C ASP A 67 -15.60 22.71 57.71
N GLU A 68 -15.47 23.92 57.16
CA GLU A 68 -16.28 25.09 56.86
C GLU A 68 -15.28 25.94 56.04
N ASP A 69 -15.66 26.51 54.90
CA ASP A 69 -15.22 27.86 54.50
C ASP A 69 -15.92 28.26 53.21
N GLY A 70 -16.64 29.37 53.30
CA GLY A 70 -17.62 29.78 52.32
C GLY A 70 -17.04 30.16 50.97
N LEU A 71 -17.93 30.23 49.99
CA LEU A 71 -18.09 31.38 49.11
C LEU A 71 -19.42 31.21 48.33
N SER A 72 -20.23 32.25 48.45
CA SER A 72 -21.56 32.47 47.86
C SER A 72 -21.59 32.28 46.35
N PHE A 73 -22.61 31.58 45.82
CA PHE A 73 -23.32 32.02 44.62
C PHE A 73 -24.79 31.53 44.62
N SER A 74 -25.65 32.44 44.19
CA SER A 74 -27.09 32.51 44.47
C SER A 74 -27.94 31.37 43.87
N ALA A 75 -28.91 30.90 44.65
CA ALA A 75 -30.04 30.11 44.18
C ALA A 75 -30.98 31.00 43.35
N THR A 76 -31.30 30.56 42.13
CA THR A 76 -32.55 30.92 41.47
C THR A 76 -33.22 29.65 41.01
N ASP A 77 -34.46 29.55 41.45
CA ASP A 77 -35.48 28.55 41.20
C ASP A 77 -35.67 28.23 39.70
N HIS A 78 -35.64 26.95 39.34
CA HIS A 78 -36.55 26.44 38.32
C HIS A 78 -36.87 24.96 38.55
N ALA A 79 -38.11 24.75 38.97
CA ALA A 79 -38.75 23.46 39.11
C ALA A 79 -39.09 22.81 37.75
N LEU A 80 -39.29 21.49 37.80
CA LEU A 80 -40.00 20.61 36.87
C LEU A 80 -39.22 20.06 35.67
N ALA A 81 -38.72 18.83 35.81
CA ALA A 81 -39.06 17.70 34.92
C ALA A 81 -38.45 16.40 35.47
N ASP A 82 -39.33 15.46 35.77
CA ASP A 82 -39.07 14.07 36.13
C ASP A 82 -38.68 13.31 34.85
N GLU A 83 -37.44 12.80 34.73
CA GLU A 83 -37.11 11.67 33.86
C GLU A 83 -35.99 10.80 34.49
N PRO A 84 -36.17 9.47 34.57
CA PRO A 84 -35.24 8.57 35.24
C PRO A 84 -34.02 8.20 34.40
N GLN A 85 -32.87 8.16 35.06
CA GLN A 85 -31.56 7.75 34.55
C GLN A 85 -31.51 6.21 34.38
N PRO A 86 -31.04 5.65 33.24
CA PRO A 86 -31.07 4.21 33.02
C PRO A 86 -30.04 3.47 33.91
N GLN A 87 -30.50 2.39 34.55
CA GLN A 87 -29.71 1.52 35.41
C GLN A 87 -28.73 0.67 34.57
N GLN A 88 -27.44 0.77 34.90
CA GLN A 88 -26.30 0.17 34.20
C GLN A 88 -26.18 -1.37 34.36
N GLY A 89 -27.30 -2.08 34.56
CA GLY A 89 -27.33 -3.53 34.82
C GLY A 89 -28.15 -4.37 33.84
N GLU A 90 -28.93 -3.76 32.94
CA GLU A 90 -29.85 -4.48 32.05
C GLU A 90 -29.22 -4.88 30.70
N LEU A 91 -28.18 -4.15 30.27
CA LEU A 91 -27.53 -4.36 28.96
C LEU A 91 -26.75 -5.69 28.87
N ASP A 92 -26.16 -6.16 29.97
CA ASP A 92 -25.32 -7.37 29.98
C ASP A 92 -26.16 -8.66 29.92
N VAL A 93 -27.41 -8.60 30.42
CA VAL A 93 -28.34 -9.73 30.38
C VAL A 93 -28.96 -9.86 28.97
N GLY A 94 -29.32 -8.74 28.35
CA GLY A 94 -29.85 -8.72 26.98
C GLY A 94 -28.83 -9.15 25.91
N LEU A 95 -27.55 -8.79 26.07
CA LEU A 95 -26.50 -9.18 25.10
C LEU A 95 -26.22 -10.69 25.11
N ARG A 96 -26.38 -11.34 26.27
CA ARG A 96 -26.19 -12.78 26.41
C ARG A 96 -27.33 -13.58 25.79
N GLU A 97 -28.57 -13.08 25.90
CA GLU A 97 -29.73 -13.65 25.18
C GLU A 97 -29.63 -13.47 23.66
N GLU A 98 -29.14 -12.32 23.18
CA GLU A 98 -28.88 -12.11 21.74
C GLU A 98 -27.78 -13.03 21.19
N LEU A 99 -26.72 -13.28 21.97
CA LEU A 99 -25.64 -14.20 21.59
C LEU A 99 -26.08 -15.67 21.54
N GLU A 100 -26.94 -16.13 22.46
CA GLU A 100 -27.53 -17.48 22.39
C GLU A 100 -28.48 -17.62 21.19
N ARG A 101 -29.23 -16.56 20.87
CA ARG A 101 -30.12 -16.53 19.69
C ARG A 101 -29.32 -16.55 18.38
N LEU A 102 -28.18 -15.87 18.32
CA LEU A 102 -27.26 -15.92 17.18
C LEU A 102 -26.54 -17.27 17.07
N GLY A 103 -26.13 -17.86 18.20
CA GLY A 103 -25.54 -19.20 18.25
C GLY A 103 -26.49 -20.30 17.73
N ALA A 104 -27.79 -20.18 18.02
CA ALA A 104 -28.82 -21.11 17.53
C ALA A 104 -29.04 -21.00 16.01
N THR A 105 -28.92 -19.80 15.42
CA THR A 105 -29.04 -19.61 13.96
C THR A 105 -27.83 -20.11 13.17
N LEU A 106 -26.61 -20.04 13.74
CA LEU A 106 -25.41 -20.58 13.08
C LEU A 106 -25.26 -22.11 13.18
N ALA A 107 -25.95 -22.75 14.13
CA ALA A 107 -25.94 -24.21 14.29
C ALA A 107 -26.83 -24.93 13.26
N GLY A 108 -27.75 -24.22 12.58
CA GLY A 108 -28.73 -24.78 11.65
C GLY A 108 -28.24 -25.04 10.21
N GLU A 109 -27.09 -24.50 9.79
CA GLU A 109 -26.62 -24.58 8.39
C GLU A 109 -25.25 -25.24 8.21
N ARG A 110 -25.03 -26.41 8.85
CA ARG A 110 -23.92 -27.31 8.48
C ARG A 110 -24.44 -28.61 7.88
N LYS A 111 -24.64 -28.62 6.56
CA LYS A 111 -24.61 -29.85 5.75
C LYS A 111 -23.14 -30.27 5.54
N PRO A 112 -22.70 -31.47 5.95
CA PRO A 112 -21.35 -31.94 5.65
C PRO A 112 -21.31 -32.72 4.32
N ALA A 113 -20.19 -32.56 3.62
CA ALA A 113 -19.50 -33.59 2.83
C ALA A 113 -20.18 -34.19 1.56
N GLU A 114 -20.31 -33.41 0.48
CA GLU A 114 -20.36 -33.99 -0.89
C GLU A 114 -19.47 -33.27 -1.93
N SER A 115 -19.02 -32.03 -1.69
CA SER A 115 -18.28 -31.27 -2.70
C SER A 115 -16.78 -31.61 -2.84
N ARG A 116 -16.18 -32.34 -1.88
CA ARG A 116 -14.74 -32.70 -1.95
C ARG A 116 -14.44 -33.88 -2.88
N SER A 117 -15.42 -34.74 -3.16
CA SER A 117 -15.24 -35.91 -4.03
C SER A 117 -15.16 -35.52 -5.52
N LYS A 118 -15.85 -34.44 -5.93
CA LYS A 118 -15.87 -33.99 -7.33
C LYS A 118 -14.56 -33.33 -7.80
N LEU A 119 -13.79 -32.73 -6.89
CA LEU A 119 -12.50 -32.09 -7.20
C LEU A 119 -11.34 -33.08 -7.37
N ALA A 120 -11.43 -34.29 -6.78
CA ALA A 120 -10.41 -35.32 -6.93
C ALA A 120 -10.48 -36.06 -8.28
N GLY A 121 -11.68 -36.21 -8.86
CA GLY A 121 -11.87 -36.85 -10.16
C GLY A 121 -11.41 -36.00 -11.36
N GLN A 122 -11.53 -34.67 -11.26
CA GLN A 122 -11.17 -33.75 -12.34
C GLN A 122 -9.64 -33.65 -12.54
N ALA A 123 -8.86 -33.79 -11.46
CA ALA A 123 -7.39 -33.73 -11.51
C ALA A 123 -6.78 -34.98 -12.17
N ALA A 124 -7.41 -36.16 -12.01
CA ALA A 124 -6.95 -37.41 -12.63
C ALA A 124 -7.12 -37.39 -14.17
N SER A 125 -8.16 -36.72 -14.68
CA SER A 125 -8.43 -36.62 -16.13
C SER A 125 -7.41 -35.76 -16.88
N ILE A 126 -6.78 -34.78 -16.23
CA ILE A 126 -5.82 -33.87 -16.86
C ILE A 126 -4.43 -34.52 -16.95
N VAL A 127 -4.06 -35.34 -15.96
CA VAL A 127 -2.77 -36.04 -15.93
C VAL A 127 -2.73 -37.20 -16.94
N ASP A 128 -3.87 -37.83 -17.23
CA ASP A 128 -3.96 -38.94 -18.21
C ASP A 128 -3.81 -38.44 -19.67
N ALA A 129 -4.30 -37.23 -19.96
CA ALA A 129 -4.17 -36.60 -21.28
C ALA A 129 -2.72 -36.22 -21.65
N LEU A 130 -1.83 -36.06 -20.66
CA LEU A 130 -0.41 -35.73 -20.86
C LEU A 130 0.50 -36.97 -20.98
N ARG A 131 -0.08 -38.18 -20.93
CA ARG A 131 0.66 -39.46 -20.96
C ARG A 131 0.51 -40.24 -22.28
N ALA A 132 0.00 -39.63 -23.35
CA ALA A 132 -0.01 -40.24 -24.67
C ALA A 132 1.32 -40.02 -25.42
N PRO A 133 2.05 -41.06 -25.87
CA PRO A 133 3.24 -40.90 -26.67
C PRO A 133 2.88 -40.57 -28.13
N SER A 134 3.44 -39.49 -28.66
CA SER A 134 3.43 -39.21 -30.10
C SER A 134 4.58 -39.97 -30.78
N SER A 135 4.22 -40.83 -31.72
CA SER A 135 5.06 -41.60 -32.65
C SER A 135 4.29 -41.61 -33.97
N THR A 136 4.81 -41.38 -35.18
CA THR A 136 6.13 -41.05 -35.75
C THR A 136 5.84 -40.66 -37.21
N ALA A 137 6.60 -39.74 -37.80
CA ALA A 137 6.97 -39.82 -39.23
C ALA A 137 8.22 -38.97 -39.52
N ALA A 138 9.34 -39.68 -39.67
CA ALA A 138 10.58 -39.24 -40.32
C ALA A 138 10.35 -39.04 -41.84
N SER A 139 11.15 -38.36 -42.67
CA SER A 139 12.62 -38.29 -42.77
C SER A 139 13.06 -37.10 -43.64
N ALA A 140 14.30 -36.64 -43.44
CA ALA A 140 15.05 -35.59 -44.17
C ALA A 140 15.61 -36.09 -45.55
N PRO A 141 16.36 -35.32 -46.40
CA PRO A 141 17.60 -34.60 -46.05
C PRO A 141 17.98 -33.28 -46.79
N VAL A 142 18.83 -32.49 -46.10
CA VAL A 142 20.01 -31.66 -46.48
C VAL A 142 20.19 -31.13 -47.92
N ALA A 143 20.33 -29.79 -48.07
CA ALA A 143 21.31 -29.14 -48.97
C ALA A 143 21.59 -27.66 -48.57
N VAL A 144 22.86 -27.26 -48.64
CA VAL A 144 23.50 -25.96 -48.32
C VAL A 144 23.59 -25.08 -49.61
N PRO A 145 23.76 -23.73 -49.56
CA PRO A 145 23.16 -22.78 -50.50
C PRO A 145 24.08 -22.35 -51.67
N PRO A 146 23.55 -21.54 -52.60
CA PRO A 146 24.36 -20.49 -53.24
C PRO A 146 23.76 -19.08 -53.05
N ALA A 147 24.64 -18.10 -52.92
CA ALA A 147 24.35 -16.67 -53.05
C ALA A 147 24.36 -16.22 -54.54
N PRO A 148 24.17 -14.92 -54.84
CA PRO A 148 22.95 -14.29 -55.36
C PRO A 148 23.00 -14.04 -56.88
N PRO A 149 21.89 -13.56 -57.48
CA PRO A 149 22.02 -12.62 -58.58
C PRO A 149 21.33 -11.28 -58.29
N ALA A 150 21.86 -10.31 -59.00
CA ALA A 150 21.69 -8.88 -58.81
C ALA A 150 20.34 -8.33 -59.26
N ALA A 151 19.99 -7.21 -58.61
CA ALA A 151 19.38 -6.01 -59.17
C ALA A 151 18.14 -6.17 -60.08
N GLY A 152 16.97 -5.96 -59.48
CA GLY A 152 15.75 -5.48 -60.13
C GLY A 152 15.24 -4.20 -59.44
N PRO A 153 14.55 -3.29 -60.14
CA PRO A 153 14.47 -1.87 -59.80
C PRO A 153 13.57 -1.56 -58.61
N ALA A 154 13.94 -0.51 -57.89
CA ALA A 154 13.28 0.08 -56.73
C ALA A 154 11.74 -0.02 -56.74
N ALA A 155 11.21 -0.93 -55.91
CA ALA A 155 9.84 -0.84 -55.43
C ALA A 155 9.76 0.32 -54.43
N ALA A 156 8.76 1.17 -54.64
CA ALA A 156 8.41 2.32 -53.83
C ALA A 156 8.42 1.99 -52.32
N PRO A 157 8.78 2.95 -51.45
CA PRO A 157 8.77 2.72 -50.01
C PRO A 157 7.34 2.41 -49.56
N ALA A 158 7.13 1.18 -49.09
CA ALA A 158 5.93 0.82 -48.35
C ALA A 158 5.81 1.78 -47.15
N PRO A 159 4.64 2.38 -46.89
CA PRO A 159 4.46 3.25 -45.75
C PRO A 159 4.76 2.46 -44.48
N ALA A 160 5.72 2.96 -43.69
CA ALA A 160 6.07 2.38 -42.41
C ALA A 160 4.79 2.18 -41.54
N PRO A 161 4.70 1.11 -40.75
CA PRO A 161 3.64 0.95 -39.75
C PRO A 161 3.63 2.21 -38.88
N GLN A 162 2.58 3.01 -39.02
CA GLN A 162 2.36 4.15 -38.16
C GLN A 162 2.27 3.60 -36.74
N ALA A 163 3.21 4.00 -35.87
CA ALA A 163 3.11 3.75 -34.44
C ALA A 163 1.68 4.09 -33.98
N PRO A 164 1.04 3.30 -33.10
CA PRO A 164 -0.28 3.61 -32.59
C PRO A 164 -0.28 5.07 -32.13
N ARG A 165 -1.03 5.92 -32.82
CA ARG A 165 -1.22 7.30 -32.38
C ARG A 165 -1.87 7.19 -31.01
N MET A 166 -1.10 7.44 -29.96
CA MET A 166 -1.65 7.49 -28.62
C MET A 166 -2.81 8.48 -28.66
N PRO A 167 -4.00 8.11 -28.15
CA PRO A 167 -5.11 9.04 -28.09
C PRO A 167 -4.63 10.34 -27.41
N PRO A 168 -5.22 11.50 -27.77
CA PRO A 168 -4.85 12.76 -27.14
C PRO A 168 -4.93 12.58 -25.63
N ARG A 169 -3.78 12.64 -24.96
CA ARG A 169 -3.69 12.51 -23.51
C ARG A 169 -4.39 13.73 -22.93
N SER A 170 -5.31 13.51 -22.01
CA SER A 170 -5.95 14.60 -21.28
C SER A 170 -4.86 15.43 -20.58
N ASP A 171 -4.96 16.75 -20.62
CA ASP A 171 -4.06 17.64 -19.87
C ASP A 171 -4.50 17.79 -18.40
N LEU A 172 -5.61 17.14 -18.02
CA LEU A 172 -6.18 17.19 -16.69
C LEU A 172 -5.22 16.56 -15.67
N GLY A 173 -4.85 17.30 -14.62
CA GLY A 173 -3.88 16.81 -13.63
C GLY A 173 -2.44 16.81 -14.12
N ARG A 174 -2.15 17.43 -15.27
CA ARG A 174 -0.76 17.72 -15.65
C ARG A 174 -0.18 18.73 -14.67
N ARG A 175 0.98 18.39 -14.12
CA ARG A 175 1.76 19.30 -13.28
C ARG A 175 2.47 20.36 -14.14
N PRO A 176 2.50 21.64 -13.70
CA PRO A 176 3.33 22.65 -14.34
C PRO A 176 4.82 22.25 -14.35
N PRO A 177 5.50 22.27 -15.50
CA PRO A 177 6.88 21.77 -15.61
C PRO A 177 7.91 22.62 -14.88
N GLN A 178 7.53 23.82 -14.40
CA GLN A 178 8.44 24.72 -13.68
C GLN A 178 8.63 24.33 -12.21
N VAL A 179 7.75 23.50 -11.65
CA VAL A 179 7.79 23.12 -10.23
C VAL A 179 8.55 21.80 -10.08
N ALA A 180 9.74 21.86 -9.50
CA ALA A 180 10.56 20.68 -9.22
C ALA A 180 9.90 19.82 -8.13
N VAL A 181 10.07 18.49 -8.22
CA VAL A 181 9.62 17.58 -7.17
C VAL A 181 10.73 17.41 -6.16
N GLU A 182 10.49 17.84 -4.93
CA GLU A 182 11.46 17.76 -3.84
C GLU A 182 11.23 16.53 -2.97
N ARG A 183 9.96 16.21 -2.71
CA ARG A 183 9.56 15.05 -1.90
C ARG A 183 8.33 14.37 -2.48
N ILE A 184 8.24 13.05 -2.29
CA ILE A 184 7.07 12.25 -2.64
C ILE A 184 6.56 11.54 -1.40
N VAL A 185 5.27 11.63 -1.12
CA VAL A 185 4.60 10.87 -0.06
C VAL A 185 3.69 9.85 -0.72
N THR A 186 3.79 8.59 -0.31
CA THR A 186 3.10 7.47 -0.96
C THR A 186 2.26 6.68 0.04
N LEU A 187 1.06 6.27 -0.38
CA LEU A 187 0.22 5.27 0.27
C LEU A 187 -0.18 4.20 -0.74
N PHE A 188 -0.47 3.00 -0.25
CA PHE A 188 -1.01 1.93 -1.09
C PHE A 188 -2.40 1.53 -0.63
N VAL A 189 -3.26 1.19 -1.58
CA VAL A 189 -4.52 0.49 -1.31
C VAL A 189 -4.42 -0.89 -1.95
N MET A 190 -4.37 -1.93 -1.13
CA MET A 190 -4.17 -3.31 -1.58
C MET A 190 -5.45 -4.13 -1.43
N ALA A 191 -5.69 -5.03 -2.37
CA ALA A 191 -6.70 -6.05 -2.22
C ALA A 191 -6.34 -6.99 -1.06
N ARG A 192 -7.34 -7.61 -0.44
CA ARG A 192 -7.13 -8.66 0.56
C ARG A 192 -6.36 -9.84 -0.04
N GLU A 193 -5.71 -10.62 0.81
CA GLU A 193 -4.88 -11.75 0.37
C GLU A 193 -5.65 -12.70 -0.56
N GLY A 194 -5.05 -13.06 -1.69
CA GLY A 194 -5.66 -13.90 -2.72
C GLY A 194 -6.73 -13.21 -3.59
N SER A 195 -7.05 -11.94 -3.33
CA SER A 195 -8.03 -11.14 -4.09
C SER A 195 -7.36 -10.11 -4.99
N HIS A 196 -8.11 -9.59 -5.96
CA HIS A 196 -7.67 -8.55 -6.88
C HIS A 196 -8.82 -7.56 -7.08
N PHE A 197 -8.48 -6.29 -7.35
CA PHE A 197 -9.48 -5.31 -7.76
C PHE A 197 -9.80 -5.47 -9.24
N ASN A 198 -11.09 -5.36 -9.58
CA ASN A 198 -11.56 -5.35 -10.95
C ASN A 198 -11.56 -3.93 -11.51
N GLY A 199 -11.25 -3.76 -12.79
CA GLY A 199 -11.26 -2.45 -13.43
C GLY A 199 -12.58 -1.71 -13.35
N SER A 200 -13.71 -2.40 -13.55
CA SER A 200 -15.05 -1.79 -13.44
C SER A 200 -15.29 -1.15 -12.08
N ASP A 201 -14.96 -1.89 -11.02
CA ASP A 201 -15.19 -1.47 -9.64
C ASP A 201 -14.24 -0.32 -9.26
N LEU A 202 -13.02 -0.33 -9.81
CA LEU A 202 -12.03 0.73 -9.65
C LEU A 202 -12.50 2.07 -10.21
N ILE A 203 -13.10 2.11 -11.39
CA ILE A 203 -13.60 3.37 -11.96
C ILE A 203 -14.72 3.92 -11.10
N VAL A 204 -15.70 3.07 -10.77
CA VAL A 204 -16.84 3.50 -9.95
C VAL A 204 -16.36 3.98 -8.59
N ALA A 205 -15.39 3.29 -7.98
CA ALA A 205 -14.80 3.72 -6.72
C ALA A 205 -14.06 5.05 -6.86
N ALA A 206 -13.25 5.21 -7.91
CA ALA A 206 -12.48 6.43 -8.17
C ALA A 206 -13.40 7.65 -8.36
N GLU A 207 -14.44 7.52 -9.19
CA GLU A 207 -15.45 8.57 -9.40
C GLU A 207 -16.18 8.92 -8.09
N LYS A 208 -16.62 7.91 -7.34
CA LYS A 208 -17.26 8.12 -6.03
C LYS A 208 -16.33 8.80 -5.03
N ALA A 209 -15.03 8.54 -5.11
CA ALA A 209 -14.00 9.16 -4.28
C ALA A 209 -13.59 10.57 -4.77
N GLY A 210 -14.16 11.06 -5.87
CA GLY A 210 -13.88 12.39 -6.42
C GLY A 210 -12.53 12.46 -7.13
N LEU A 211 -12.07 11.36 -7.71
CA LEU A 211 -10.88 11.31 -8.54
C LEU A 211 -11.26 11.48 -10.01
N GLU A 212 -10.46 12.25 -10.75
CA GLU A 212 -10.66 12.51 -12.17
C GLU A 212 -9.58 11.81 -13.00
N PHE A 213 -9.97 11.12 -14.06
CA PHE A 213 -9.02 10.49 -14.98
C PHE A 213 -8.37 11.54 -15.89
N GLY A 214 -7.05 11.50 -16.05
CA GLY A 214 -6.34 12.58 -16.69
C GLY A 214 -5.00 12.20 -17.33
N ASP A 215 -4.05 13.12 -17.17
CA ASP A 215 -2.69 13.04 -17.71
C ASP A 215 -2.02 11.71 -17.32
N MET A 216 -1.11 11.24 -18.17
CA MET A 216 -0.43 9.95 -17.98
C MET A 216 -1.35 8.71 -17.93
N GLY A 217 -2.65 8.85 -18.14
CA GLY A 217 -3.63 7.77 -18.04
C GLY A 217 -3.79 7.26 -16.61
N ILE A 218 -3.67 8.15 -15.63
CA ILE A 218 -3.88 7.87 -14.21
C ILE A 218 -4.99 8.77 -13.65
N TYR A 219 -5.36 8.53 -12.40
CA TYR A 219 -6.35 9.36 -11.70
C TYR A 219 -5.67 10.46 -10.90
N HIS A 220 -6.34 11.60 -10.80
CA HIS A 220 -5.86 12.77 -10.10
C HIS A 220 -6.93 13.34 -9.20
N ARG A 221 -6.53 13.83 -8.04
CA ARG A 221 -7.35 14.75 -7.24
C ARG A 221 -6.86 16.16 -7.51
N LEU A 222 -7.74 17.02 -8.01
CA LEU A 222 -7.43 18.42 -8.30
C LEU A 222 -7.94 19.33 -7.18
N VAL A 223 -7.42 20.54 -7.13
CA VAL A 223 -8.00 21.61 -6.33
C VAL A 223 -9.28 22.09 -7.00
N ASP A 224 -10.36 22.19 -6.22
CA ASP A 224 -11.67 22.62 -6.74
C ASP A 224 -11.57 24.00 -7.40
N GLY A 225 -11.98 24.08 -8.67
CA GLY A 225 -11.96 25.31 -9.46
C GLY A 225 -10.58 25.77 -9.93
N LYS A 226 -9.49 25.05 -9.63
CA LYS A 226 -8.10 25.41 -10.00
C LYS A 226 -7.34 24.23 -10.60
N ARG A 227 -7.77 23.81 -11.79
CA ARG A 227 -7.21 22.62 -12.48
C ARG A 227 -5.79 22.87 -13.00
N GLU A 228 -5.44 24.13 -13.25
CA GLU A 228 -4.18 24.61 -13.78
C GLU A 228 -3.01 24.53 -12.79
N LEU A 229 -3.28 24.51 -11.48
CA LEU A 229 -2.24 24.36 -10.45
C LEU A 229 -1.69 22.93 -10.38
N GLY A 230 -2.31 21.99 -11.11
CA GLY A 230 -1.98 20.59 -11.09
C GLY A 230 -2.67 19.83 -9.95
N PRO A 231 -2.32 18.55 -9.77
CA PRO A 231 -2.99 17.67 -8.83
C PRO A 231 -2.49 17.89 -7.40
N ILE A 232 -3.40 17.77 -6.44
CA ILE A 232 -3.07 17.59 -5.01
C ILE A 232 -2.32 16.27 -4.84
N PHE A 233 -2.87 15.20 -5.40
CA PHE A 233 -2.23 13.88 -5.46
C PHE A 233 -2.74 13.09 -6.66
N SER A 234 -2.03 12.01 -7.00
CA SER A 234 -2.35 11.13 -8.12
C SER A 234 -2.43 9.68 -7.67
N VAL A 235 -3.19 8.87 -8.42
CA VAL A 235 -3.43 7.46 -8.14
C VAL A 235 -3.12 6.64 -9.39
N ALA A 236 -2.12 5.77 -9.26
CA ALA A 236 -1.67 4.88 -10.32
C ALA A 236 -1.95 3.42 -9.99
N ASN A 237 -1.99 2.59 -11.03
CA ASN A 237 -2.00 1.14 -10.88
C ASN A 237 -0.62 0.66 -10.37
N MET A 238 -0.58 -0.33 -9.50
CA MET A 238 0.69 -0.92 -9.04
C MET A 238 1.34 -1.84 -10.08
N LEU A 239 0.56 -2.37 -11.04
CA LEU A 239 1.10 -3.14 -12.16
C LEU A 239 1.68 -2.20 -13.21
N LYS A 240 2.86 -2.55 -13.74
CA LYS A 240 3.44 -1.85 -14.90
C LYS A 240 2.49 -1.98 -16.09
N PRO A 241 2.22 -0.89 -16.83
CA PRO A 241 2.95 0.38 -16.85
C PRO A 241 2.56 1.42 -15.78
N GLY A 242 1.55 1.15 -14.94
CA GLY A 242 1.05 2.06 -13.90
C GLY A 242 -0.14 2.92 -14.34
N SER A 243 -0.47 2.93 -15.62
CA SER A 243 -1.66 3.57 -16.17
C SER A 243 -2.89 2.65 -16.19
N PHE A 244 -4.07 3.23 -16.33
CA PHE A 244 -5.32 2.52 -16.56
C PHE A 244 -5.70 2.60 -18.04
N ASP A 245 -5.84 1.45 -18.69
CA ASP A 245 -6.37 1.37 -20.05
C ASP A 245 -7.90 1.19 -19.96
N LEU A 246 -8.62 2.29 -20.15
CA LEU A 246 -10.09 2.31 -20.12
C LEU A 246 -10.71 1.43 -21.21
N SER A 247 -9.98 1.11 -22.28
CA SER A 247 -10.46 0.25 -23.38
C SER A 247 -10.47 -1.24 -22.99
N ARG A 248 -9.69 -1.63 -21.98
CA ARG A 248 -9.52 -3.02 -21.53
C ARG A 248 -9.90 -3.22 -20.07
N LEU A 249 -10.87 -2.44 -19.61
CA LEU A 249 -11.23 -2.35 -18.21
C LEU A 249 -11.78 -3.65 -17.62
N GLU A 250 -12.59 -4.38 -18.38
CA GLU A 250 -13.23 -5.63 -17.92
C GLU A 250 -12.18 -6.70 -17.57
N ALA A 251 -11.10 -6.73 -18.35
CA ALA A 251 -9.98 -7.64 -18.16
C ALA A 251 -8.94 -7.11 -17.15
N LEU A 252 -9.04 -5.85 -16.73
CA LEU A 252 -8.11 -5.27 -15.75
C LEU A 252 -8.31 -5.95 -14.40
N ARG A 253 -7.22 -6.53 -13.90
CA ARG A 253 -7.10 -7.07 -12.55
C ARG A 253 -5.81 -6.54 -11.95
N THR A 254 -5.89 -5.95 -10.77
CA THR A 254 -4.71 -5.42 -10.08
C THR A 254 -4.69 -5.80 -8.61
N PRO A 255 -3.52 -6.13 -8.04
CA PRO A 255 -3.39 -6.36 -6.61
C PRO A 255 -3.57 -5.08 -5.78
N GLY A 256 -3.43 -3.89 -6.38
CA GLY A 256 -3.57 -2.65 -5.63
C GLY A 256 -3.29 -1.38 -6.42
N LEU A 257 -3.45 -0.26 -5.72
CA LEU A 257 -3.28 1.11 -6.20
C LEU A 257 -2.19 1.81 -5.41
N SER A 258 -1.46 2.70 -6.08
CA SER A 258 -0.47 3.58 -5.48
C SER A 258 -0.99 5.01 -5.49
N PHE A 259 -1.21 5.57 -4.32
CA PHE A 259 -1.51 6.99 -4.11
C PHE A 259 -0.18 7.69 -3.86
N PHE A 260 0.08 8.78 -4.57
CA PHE A 260 1.27 9.57 -4.32
C PHE A 260 0.95 11.05 -4.48
N MET A 261 1.47 11.85 -3.55
CA MET A 261 1.52 13.30 -3.68
C MET A 261 2.97 13.74 -3.77
N THR A 262 3.21 14.74 -4.58
CA THR A 262 4.53 15.28 -4.86
C THR A 262 4.58 16.72 -4.34
N LEU A 263 5.57 17.01 -3.51
CA LEU A 263 5.77 18.30 -2.87
C LEU A 263 6.83 19.13 -3.62
N PRO A 264 6.66 20.45 -3.75
CA PRO A 264 5.50 21.24 -3.30
C PRO A 264 4.20 20.87 -4.04
N ALA A 265 3.12 20.80 -3.27
CA ALA A 265 1.75 20.60 -3.76
C ALA A 265 1.09 21.96 -4.03
N PRO A 266 -0.04 22.04 -4.76
CA PRO A 266 -0.74 23.31 -5.01
C PRO A 266 -1.39 23.94 -3.75
N MET A 267 -1.16 23.35 -2.58
CA MET A 267 -1.63 23.74 -1.26
C MET A 267 -0.63 23.19 -0.21
N PRO A 268 -0.71 23.61 1.07
CA PRO A 268 0.16 23.09 2.13
C PRO A 268 0.17 21.56 2.18
N ALA A 269 1.33 20.98 2.44
CA ALA A 269 1.53 19.53 2.41
C ALA A 269 0.64 18.80 3.42
N LEU A 270 0.41 19.41 4.59
CA LEU A 270 -0.53 18.91 5.58
C LEU A 270 -1.97 18.85 5.05
N ASP A 271 -2.43 19.90 4.38
CA ASP A 271 -3.80 19.95 3.84
C ASP A 271 -3.98 19.00 2.66
N ALA A 272 -2.93 18.84 1.82
CA ALA A 272 -2.89 17.85 0.76
C ALA A 272 -3.01 16.43 1.32
N TRP A 273 -2.33 16.14 2.43
CA TRP A 273 -2.46 14.87 3.16
C TRP A 273 -3.85 14.66 3.75
N ASP A 274 -4.43 15.68 4.38
CA ASP A 274 -5.78 15.63 4.94
C ASP A 274 -6.85 15.46 3.84
N THR A 275 -6.51 15.73 2.58
CA THR A 275 -7.33 15.38 1.41
C THR A 275 -7.05 13.95 0.90
N MET A 276 -5.78 13.54 0.87
CA MET A 276 -5.36 12.23 0.34
C MET A 276 -5.79 11.07 1.23
N LEU A 277 -5.58 11.17 2.55
CA LEU A 277 -5.81 10.08 3.48
C LEU A 277 -7.28 9.61 3.51
N PRO A 278 -8.29 10.49 3.68
CA PRO A 278 -9.69 10.08 3.63
C PRO A 278 -10.08 9.51 2.26
N THR A 279 -9.50 10.02 1.17
CA THR A 279 -9.75 9.50 -0.17
C THR A 279 -9.20 8.06 -0.32
N ALA A 280 -7.99 7.79 0.18
CA ALA A 280 -7.41 6.46 0.18
C ALA A 280 -8.20 5.47 1.06
N GLN A 281 -8.65 5.90 2.24
CA GLN A 281 -9.52 5.11 3.12
C GLN A 281 -10.85 4.78 2.45
N ARG A 282 -11.51 5.77 1.83
CA ARG A 282 -12.75 5.58 1.08
C ARG A 282 -12.57 4.63 -0.11
N MET A 283 -11.45 4.73 -0.82
CA MET A 283 -11.12 3.79 -1.89
C MET A 283 -10.92 2.36 -1.38
N ALA A 284 -10.27 2.19 -0.23
CA ALA A 284 -10.15 0.88 0.41
C ALA A 284 -11.51 0.32 0.83
N GLU A 285 -12.40 1.14 1.39
CA GLU A 285 -13.77 0.72 1.75
C GLU A 285 -14.59 0.32 0.53
N LEU A 286 -14.56 1.10 -0.55
CA LEU A 286 -15.32 0.83 -1.77
C LEU A 286 -14.85 -0.41 -2.54
N LEU A 287 -13.60 -0.83 -2.33
CA LEU A 287 -12.96 -1.94 -3.03
C LEU A 287 -12.69 -3.15 -2.12
N ASP A 288 -13.17 -3.12 -0.87
CA ASP A 288 -12.89 -4.13 0.16
C ASP A 288 -11.38 -4.38 0.41
N GLY A 289 -10.57 -3.33 0.26
CA GLY A 289 -9.12 -3.33 0.40
C GLY A 289 -8.60 -2.89 1.77
N GLN A 290 -7.29 -2.71 1.85
CA GLN A 290 -6.57 -2.21 3.03
C GLN A 290 -5.60 -1.09 2.63
N VAL A 291 -5.56 -0.03 3.43
CA VAL A 291 -4.59 1.06 3.26
C VAL A 291 -3.28 0.68 3.94
N LEU A 292 -2.18 0.77 3.18
CA LEU A 292 -0.84 0.50 3.65
C LEU A 292 0.04 1.74 3.49
N ASP A 293 1.06 1.84 4.34
CA ASP A 293 2.10 2.87 4.22
C ASP A 293 3.18 2.49 3.18
N GLU A 294 4.21 3.34 3.06
CA GLU A 294 5.32 3.14 2.12
C GLU A 294 6.08 1.81 2.32
N GLU A 295 6.12 1.30 3.54
CA GLU A 295 6.75 0.03 3.92
C GLU A 295 5.83 -1.17 3.69
N ARG A 296 4.61 -0.93 3.20
CA ARG A 296 3.53 -1.92 3.02
C ARG A 296 3.00 -2.47 4.35
N ASN A 297 3.15 -1.71 5.44
CA ASN A 297 2.52 -2.02 6.71
C ASN A 297 1.11 -1.41 6.77
N ALA A 298 0.21 -2.06 7.49
CA ALA A 298 -1.15 -1.53 7.67
C ALA A 298 -1.12 -0.13 8.28
N LEU A 299 -1.86 0.82 7.69
CA LEU A 299 -1.82 2.21 8.10
C LEU A 299 -2.53 2.43 9.44
N GLY A 300 -1.76 2.44 10.53
CA GLY A 300 -2.25 2.69 11.89
C GLY A 300 -2.25 4.16 12.30
N ARG A 301 -2.95 4.48 13.40
CA ARG A 301 -3.05 5.84 13.96
C ARG A 301 -1.69 6.48 14.27
N GLN A 302 -0.75 5.70 14.82
CA GLN A 302 0.60 6.19 15.13
C GLN A 302 1.35 6.61 13.87
N ARG A 303 1.26 5.82 12.79
CA ARG A 303 1.91 6.12 11.52
C ARG A 303 1.30 7.34 10.84
N ILE A 304 -0.04 7.47 10.88
CA ILE A 304 -0.75 8.66 10.41
C ILE A 304 -0.26 9.92 11.15
N ALA A 305 -0.21 9.87 12.49
CA ALA A 305 0.25 10.99 13.29
C ALA A 305 1.69 11.38 12.95
N HIS A 306 2.56 10.40 12.78
CA HIS A 306 3.96 10.62 12.41
C HIS A 306 4.10 11.28 11.02
N ILE A 307 3.44 10.75 9.98
CA ILE A 307 3.48 11.36 8.63
C ILE A 307 2.97 12.81 8.68
N ARG A 308 1.89 13.04 9.43
CA ARG A 308 1.32 14.37 9.60
C ARG A 308 2.30 15.36 10.27
N ASP A 309 3.04 14.91 11.28
CA ASP A 309 4.04 15.73 11.95
C ASP A 309 5.26 15.99 11.05
N GLU A 310 5.67 15.04 10.21
CA GLU A 310 6.70 15.27 9.19
C GLU A 310 6.26 16.31 8.15
N LEU A 311 5.00 16.28 7.72
CA LEU A 311 4.46 17.24 6.75
C LEU A 311 4.34 18.64 7.34
N ARG A 312 3.97 18.75 8.62
CA ARG A 312 4.04 20.02 9.36
C ARG A 312 5.46 20.55 9.50
N GLY A 313 6.44 19.65 9.66
CA GLY A 313 7.86 20.02 9.62
C GLY A 313 8.22 20.61 8.26
N TRP A 314 7.88 19.88 7.20
CA TRP A 314 8.12 20.30 5.82
C TRP A 314 7.47 21.65 5.52
N ASP A 315 6.18 21.84 5.82
CA ASP A 315 5.50 23.13 5.59
C ASP A 315 6.19 24.29 6.31
N ARG A 316 6.60 24.14 7.57
CA ARG A 316 7.32 25.20 8.31
C ARG A 316 8.66 25.56 7.69
N ASP A 317 9.38 24.56 7.16
CA ASP A 317 10.68 24.77 6.53
C ASP A 317 10.54 25.50 5.18
N HIS A 318 9.42 25.32 4.47
CA HIS A 318 9.19 25.88 3.13
C HIS A 318 8.34 27.16 3.13
N GLU A 319 7.50 27.39 4.16
CA GLU A 319 6.82 28.67 4.42
C GLU A 319 7.83 29.83 4.63
N GLY A 320 9.04 29.51 5.09
CA GLY A 320 10.14 30.47 5.22
C GLY A 320 10.75 30.93 3.89
N GLU A 321 10.55 30.18 2.79
CA GLU A 321 11.11 30.50 1.47
C GLU A 321 10.11 31.23 0.55
N GLU A 322 8.79 31.08 0.74
CA GLU A 322 7.75 31.69 -0.12
C GLU A 322 7.34 33.12 0.27
N ILE A 323 8.26 33.96 0.77
CA ILE A 323 8.00 35.42 0.80
C ILE A 323 8.39 36.06 -0.54
N HIS A 324 7.76 35.64 -1.63
CA HIS A 324 7.80 36.43 -2.87
C HIS A 324 6.74 37.52 -2.78
N PHE A 325 7.10 38.66 -2.16
CA PHE A 325 6.33 39.90 -2.28
C PHE A 325 6.26 40.27 -3.77
N GLY A 326 5.14 39.93 -4.41
CA GLY A 326 4.77 40.46 -5.72
C GLY A 326 4.49 41.95 -5.60
N ARG A 327 5.45 42.76 -6.07
CA ARG A 327 5.27 44.17 -6.44
C ARG A 327 4.52 44.26 -7.76
#